data_AF-A0A086MLD1-F1
#
_entry.id   AF-A0A086MLD1-F1
#
_cell.length_a   1.000
_cell.length_b   1.000
_cell.length_c   1.000
_cell.angle_alpha   90.00
_cell.angle_beta   90.00
_cell.angle_gamma   90.00
#
_symmetry.space_group_name_H-M   'P 1'
#
loop_
_entity.id
_entity.type
_entity.pdbx_description
1 polymer ?
#
loop_
_entity_poly.entity_id
_entity_poly.type
_entity_poly.pdbx_seq_one_letter_code
_entity_poly.pdbx_strand_id
1 'polypeptide(L)'
;MDPYVEHSRIQDMPSSGQVYAPDILPRLQSLLAALADIDLSYEKSLEAITNTPTDESRRDEMISALRHTHSEQRAPYVRELLALKERMEAPFD
;
A
#
# COMPACT_ATOMS: atom_id res chain seq x y z
N MET A 1 29.81 -38.66 0.86
CA MET A 1 29.41 -37.53 1.71
C MET A 1 29.12 -36.38 0.77
N ASP A 2 27.88 -36.34 0.30
CA ASP A 2 27.26 -35.16 -0.32
C ASP A 2 26.31 -34.58 0.73
N PRO A 3 26.15 -33.26 0.80
CA PRO A 3 25.09 -32.70 -0.02
C PRO A 3 25.49 -31.42 -0.78
N TYR A 4 25.28 -31.48 -2.08
CA TYR A 4 24.82 -30.37 -2.90
C TYR A 4 23.84 -29.49 -2.11
N VAL A 5 24.23 -28.25 -1.83
CA VAL A 5 23.31 -27.23 -1.31
C VAL A 5 22.44 -26.80 -2.47
N GLU A 6 21.26 -27.40 -2.50
CA GLU A 6 20.14 -26.98 -3.31
C GLU A 6 19.79 -25.53 -2.92
N HIS A 7 20.21 -24.56 -3.73
CA HIS A 7 19.69 -23.19 -3.64
C HIS A 7 18.27 -23.13 -4.24
N SER A 8 17.37 -23.97 -3.73
CA SER A 8 15.94 -23.96 -4.05
C SER A 8 15.22 -22.97 -3.13
N ARG A 9 15.30 -21.67 -3.45
CA ARG A 9 14.27 -20.67 -3.07
C ARG A 9 14.33 -19.32 -3.79
N ILE A 10 14.73 -19.32 -5.07
CA ILE A 10 14.37 -18.21 -5.97
C ILE A 10 13.46 -18.77 -7.06
N GLN A 11 12.32 -19.31 -6.65
CA GLN A 11 11.19 -19.60 -7.52
C GLN A 11 9.94 -19.08 -6.82
N ASP A 12 9.78 -17.76 -6.91
CA ASP A 12 8.49 -17.07 -6.89
C ASP A 12 8.71 -15.62 -7.37
N MET A 13 9.54 -15.44 -8.42
CA MET A 13 9.32 -14.28 -9.28
C MET A 13 8.12 -14.63 -10.16
N PRO A 14 7.04 -13.83 -10.16
CA PRO A 14 5.99 -14.01 -11.15
C PRO A 14 6.66 -13.94 -12.53
N SER A 15 6.48 -15.01 -13.27
CA SER A 15 6.99 -15.20 -14.63
C SER A 15 6.92 -13.89 -15.41
N SER A 16 8.03 -13.51 -16.03
CA SER A 16 8.25 -12.34 -16.87
C SER A 16 7.46 -12.37 -18.18
N GLY A 17 6.18 -12.77 -18.12
CA GLY A 17 5.31 -13.00 -19.26
C GLY A 17 3.82 -12.85 -18.98
N GLN A 18 3.39 -12.34 -17.81
CA GLN A 18 2.00 -11.93 -17.65
C GLN A 18 1.81 -10.60 -18.38
N VAL A 19 1.44 -10.68 -19.66
CA VAL A 19 1.06 -9.53 -20.47
C VAL A 19 -0.30 -9.07 -19.98
N TYR A 20 -0.30 -8.30 -18.89
CA TYR A 20 -1.48 -7.59 -18.44
C TYR A 20 -1.97 -6.67 -19.55
N ALA A 21 -3.27 -6.40 -19.58
CA ALA A 21 -3.82 -5.35 -20.43
C ALA A 21 -3.01 -4.05 -20.21
N PRO A 22 -2.70 -3.30 -21.28
CA PRO A 22 -1.70 -2.23 -21.26
C PRO A 22 -2.02 -1.09 -20.28
N ASP A 23 -3.26 -1.03 -19.78
CA ASP A 23 -3.75 -0.08 -18.78
C ASP A 23 -3.46 -0.50 -17.32
N ILE A 24 -3.21 -1.78 -17.04
CA ILE A 24 -3.11 -2.32 -15.67
C ILE A 24 -1.86 -1.79 -14.94
N LEU A 25 -0.68 -1.89 -15.55
CA LEU A 25 0.56 -1.46 -14.91
C LEU A 25 0.59 0.05 -14.62
N PRO A 26 0.26 0.95 -15.58
CA PRO A 26 0.18 2.39 -15.28
C PRO A 26 -0.85 2.71 -14.19
N ARG A 27 -1.98 2.00 -14.17
CA ARG A 27 -3.02 2.21 -13.16
C ARG A 27 -2.55 1.79 -11.77
N LEU A 28 -1.91 0.62 -11.65
CA LEU A 28 -1.33 0.13 -10.41
C LEU A 28 -0.30 1.12 -9.85
N GLN A 29 0.63 1.59 -10.70
CA GLN A 29 1.64 2.56 -10.30
C GLN A 29 1.02 3.87 -9.79
N SER A 30 0.00 4.38 -10.48
CA SER A 30 -0.70 5.60 -10.08
C SER A 30 -1.40 5.45 -8.72
N LEU A 31 -2.04 4.30 -8.48
CA LEU A 31 -2.69 3.99 -7.21
C LEU A 31 -1.69 3.89 -6.06
N LEU A 32 -0.57 3.19 -6.28
CA LEU A 32 0.47 3.04 -5.26
C LEU A 32 1.15 4.38 -4.95
N ALA A 33 1.38 5.23 -5.95
CA ALA A 33 1.92 6.57 -5.75
C ALA A 33 0.98 7.42 -4.90
N ALA A 34 -0.32 7.44 -5.21
CA ALA A 34 -1.31 8.19 -4.44
C ALA A 34 -1.39 7.71 -2.98
N LEU A 35 -1.35 6.39 -2.75
CA LEU A 35 -1.31 5.83 -1.40
C LEU A 35 -0.04 6.20 -0.63
N ALA A 36 1.12 6.18 -1.30
CA ALA A 36 2.38 6.58 -0.69
C ALA A 36 2.37 8.06 -0.27
N ASP A 37 1.81 8.94 -1.09
CA ASP A 37 1.66 10.36 -0.77
C ASP A 37 0.75 10.57 0.47
N ILE A 38 -0.37 9.84 0.53
CA ILE A 38 -1.31 9.88 1.66
C ILE A 38 -0.64 9.38 2.94
N ASP A 39 0.04 8.23 2.87
CA ASP A 39 0.70 7.61 4.02
C ASP A 39 1.84 8.50 4.54
N LEU A 40 2.65 9.08 3.66
CA LEU A 40 3.70 10.02 4.03
C LEU A 40 3.15 11.30 4.67
N SER A 41 2.04 11.84 4.15
CA SER A 41 1.39 13.03 4.73
C SER A 41 0.84 12.76 6.13
N TYR A 42 0.29 11.57 6.35
CA TYR A 42 -0.18 11.14 7.67
C TYR A 42 0.98 11.03 8.66
N GLU A 43 2.08 10.38 8.28
CA GLU A 43 3.27 10.23 9.13
C GLU A 43 3.83 11.59 9.57
N LYS A 44 3.99 12.52 8.62
CA LYS A 44 4.43 13.90 8.92
C LYS A 44 3.49 14.63 9.87
N SER A 45 2.19 14.46 9.67
CA SER A 45 1.18 15.10 10.52
C SER A 45 1.18 14.50 11.94
N LEU A 46 1.35 13.18 12.06
CA LEU A 46 1.47 12.49 13.33
C LEU A 46 2.72 12.94 14.10
N GLU A 47 3.86 13.04 13.41
CA GLU A 47 5.10 13.57 13.97
C GLU A 47 4.91 15.01 14.48
N ALA A 48 4.26 15.88 13.69
CA ALA A 48 3.99 17.26 14.08
C ALA A 48 3.11 17.36 15.33
N ILE A 49 2.05 16.55 15.42
CA ILE A 49 1.16 16.51 16.60
C ILE A 49 1.93 16.01 17.82
N THR A 50 2.75 14.96 17.66
CA THR A 50 3.54 14.37 18.74
C THR A 50 4.55 15.37 19.30
N ASN A 51 5.20 16.13 18.43
CA ASN A 51 6.20 17.14 18.81
C ASN A 51 5.59 18.45 19.32
N THR A 52 4.27 18.63 19.24
CA THR A 52 3.59 19.84 19.73
C THR A 52 3.41 19.77 21.27
N PRO A 53 3.85 20.80 22.01
CA PRO A 53 3.59 20.89 23.44
C PRO A 53 2.11 21.22 23.70
N THR A 54 1.30 20.17 23.83
CA THR A 54 -0.13 20.21 24.20
C THR A 54 -0.39 19.20 25.32
N ASP A 55 -1.53 19.32 26.00
CA ASP A 55 -1.97 18.29 26.94
C ASP A 55 -2.25 16.95 26.23
N GLU A 56 -2.17 15.87 26.99
CA GLU A 56 -2.28 14.49 26.49
C GLU A 56 -3.66 14.18 25.93
N SER A 57 -4.73 14.62 26.60
CA SER A 57 -6.10 14.36 26.14
C SER A 57 -6.38 15.00 24.78
N ARG A 58 -5.98 16.26 24.60
CA ARG A 58 -6.09 16.95 23.32
C ARG A 58 -5.21 16.33 22.24
N ARG A 59 -4.01 15.83 22.59
CA ARG A 59 -3.15 15.12 21.64
C ARG A 59 -3.85 13.86 21.12
N ASP A 60 -4.45 13.08 22.01
CA ASP A 60 -5.14 11.84 21.65
C ASP A 60 -6.35 12.11 20.75
N GLU A 61 -7.12 13.16 21.04
CA GLU A 61 -8.22 13.61 20.17
C GLU A 61 -7.72 13.97 18.77
N MET A 62 -6.62 14.73 18.67
CA MET A 62 -6.02 15.11 17.40
C MET A 62 -5.50 13.90 16.62
N ILE A 63 -4.86 12.94 17.28
CA ILE A 63 -4.38 11.70 16.66
C ILE A 63 -5.55 10.84 16.18
N SER A 64 -6.63 10.74 16.97
CA SER A 64 -7.83 9.98 16.60
C SER A 64 -8.49 10.56 15.35
N ALA A 65 -8.67 11.88 15.31
CA ALA A 65 -9.21 12.58 14.13
C ALA A 65 -8.31 12.41 12.90
N LEU A 66 -6.98 12.47 13.09
CA LEU A 66 -6.01 12.26 12.02
C LEU A 66 -6.08 10.83 11.46
N ARG A 67 -6.17 9.81 12.32
CA ARG A 67 -6.33 8.40 11.92
C ARG A 67 -7.62 8.17 11.15
N HIS A 68 -8.72 8.77 11.61
CA HIS A 68 -10.00 8.67 10.92
C HIS A 68 -9.90 9.25 9.50
N THR A 69 -9.41 10.49 9.39
CA THR A 69 -9.23 11.17 8.09
C THR A 69 -8.32 10.37 7.15
N HIS A 70 -7.20 9.85 7.66
CA HIS A 70 -6.27 9.00 6.90
C HIS A 70 -6.96 7.74 6.37
N SER A 71 -7.77 7.07 7.20
CA SER A 71 -8.51 5.89 6.79
C SER A 71 -9.52 6.18 5.68
N GLU A 72 -10.23 7.31 5.76
CA GLU A 72 -11.19 7.74 4.74
C GLU A 72 -10.51 8.08 3.42
N GLN A 73 -9.37 8.77 3.47
CA GLN A 73 -8.58 9.12 2.29
C GLN A 73 -8.03 7.88 1.58
N ARG A 74 -7.57 6.87 2.32
CA ARG A 74 -7.03 5.63 1.73
C ARG A 74 -8.10 4.72 1.14
N ALA A 75 -9.30 4.69 1.74
CA ALA A 75 -10.36 3.75 1.40
C ALA A 75 -10.66 3.61 -0.11
N PRO A 76 -10.84 4.70 -0.90
CA PRO A 76 -11.09 4.57 -2.33
C PRO A 76 -9.96 3.90 -3.09
N TYR A 77 -8.70 4.23 -2.79
CA TYR A 77 -7.53 3.66 -3.47
C TYR A 77 -7.33 2.18 -3.13
N VAL A 78 -7.56 1.80 -1.87
CA VAL A 78 -7.51 0.39 -1.45
C VAL A 78 -8.59 -0.43 -2.14
N ARG A 79 -9.83 0.10 -2.23
CA ARG A 79 -10.91 -0.57 -2.98
C ARG A 79 -10.54 -0.76 -4.45
N GLU A 80 -9.90 0.24 -5.05
CA GLU A 80 -9.50 0.15 -6.44
C GLU A 80 -8.34 -0.83 -6.68
N LEU A 81 -7.38 -0.91 -5.75
CA LEU A 81 -6.34 -1.94 -5.80
C LEU A 81 -6.92 -3.35 -5.71
N LEU A 82 -7.94 -3.57 -4.88
CA LEU A 82 -8.63 -4.85 -4.80
C LEU A 82 -9.32 -5.20 -6.12
N ALA A 83 -10.05 -4.25 -6.71
CA ALA A 83 -10.67 -4.46 -8.02
C ALA A 83 -9.64 -4.72 -9.13
N LEU A 84 -8.49 -4.04 -9.08
CA LEU A 84 -7.41 -4.27 -10.03
C LEU A 84 -6.79 -5.66 -9.86
N LYS A 85 -6.61 -6.11 -8.62
CA LYS A 85 -6.15 -7.47 -8.31
C LYS A 85 -7.12 -8.53 -8.83
N GLU A 86 -8.43 -8.35 -8.60
CA GLU A 86 -9.46 -9.26 -9.13
C GLU A 86 -9.40 -9.38 -10.66
N ARG A 87 -9.18 -8.27 -11.37
CA ARG A 87 -8.99 -8.27 -12.84
C ARG A 87 -7.73 -9.02 -13.28
N MET A 88 -6.66 -8.99 -12.48
CA MET A 88 -5.41 -9.69 -12.76
C MET A 88 -5.53 -11.20 -12.52
N GLU A 89 -6.39 -11.60 -11.58
CA GLU A 89 -6.64 -13.00 -11.19
C GLU A 89 -7.80 -13.64 -11.99
N ALA A 90 -8.63 -12.84 -12.66
CA ALA A 90 -9.67 -13.35 -13.54
C ALA A 90 -9.05 -14.14 -14.71
N PRO A 91 -9.57 -15.34 -15.03
CA PRO A 91 -9.12 -16.08 -16.20
C PRO A 91 -9.37 -15.24 -17.46
N PHE A 92 -8.37 -15.20 -18.35
CA PHE A 92 -8.52 -14.60 -19.67
C PHE A 92 -9.60 -15.38 -20.44
N ASP A 93 -10.73 -14.73 -20.77
CA ASP A 93 -11.72 -15.23 -21.74
C ASP A 93 -11.21 -15.06 -23.19
#